data_AF-A0A0G0VKR6-F1
#
_entry.id   AF-A0A0G0VKR6-F1
#
_cell.length_a   1.000
_cell.length_b   1.000
_cell.length_c   1.000
_cell.angle_alpha   90.00
_cell.angle_beta   90.00
_cell.angle_gamma   90.00
#
_symmetry.space_group_name_H-M   'P 1'
#
loop_
_entity.id
_entity.type
_entity.pdbx_description
1 polymer ?
#
loop_
_entity_poly.entity_id
_entity_poly.type
_entity_poly.pdbx_seq_one_letter_code
_entity_poly.pdbx_strand_id
1 'polypeptide(L)'
;MNIGDTFFGNSGGDTFKNISGVSSTVTLFLNIAFVLAGLVLLFFFILGGIGLIGSAGQDNPQKAEQSKKTLTSAVIGFVVVFASYWIVKLIGQLIGMPNII
;
A
#
# COMPACT_ATOMS: atom_id res chain seq x y z
N MET A 1 17.84 30.73 -17.42
CA MET A 1 17.03 29.88 -16.53
C MET A 1 15.59 29.95 -17.03
N ASN A 2 14.97 28.84 -17.40
CA ASN A 2 13.63 28.84 -17.95
C ASN A 2 12.64 28.69 -16.79
N ILE A 3 11.99 29.78 -16.41
CA ILE A 3 11.06 29.85 -15.28
C ILE A 3 9.93 28.80 -15.45
N GLY A 4 9.55 28.46 -16.69
CA GLY A 4 8.54 27.43 -16.97
C GLY A 4 8.92 26.05 -16.44
N ASP A 5 10.19 25.65 -16.53
CA ASP A 5 10.65 24.33 -16.10
C ASP A 5 10.81 24.21 -14.57
N THR A 6 10.88 25.33 -13.85
CA THR A 6 10.94 25.35 -12.38
C THR A 6 9.56 25.42 -11.71
N PHE A 7 8.52 25.89 -12.42
CA PHE A 7 7.17 26.03 -11.87
C PHE A 7 6.16 25.02 -12.44
N PHE A 8 6.37 24.55 -13.67
CA PHE A 8 5.57 23.52 -14.32
C PHE A 8 6.36 22.24 -14.59
N GLY A 9 7.63 22.21 -14.21
CA GLY A 9 8.50 21.06 -14.45
C GLY A 9 8.28 19.94 -13.47
N ASN A 10 8.28 18.74 -14.04
CA ASN A 10 8.98 17.62 -13.43
C ASN A 10 8.36 17.05 -12.14
N SER A 11 7.02 17.02 -12.05
CA SER A 11 6.32 16.25 -10.99
C SER A 11 5.21 15.35 -11.52
N GLY A 12 4.76 15.53 -12.77
CA GLY A 12 3.88 14.56 -13.46
C GLY A 12 4.63 13.62 -14.41
N GLY A 13 5.83 14.01 -14.85
CA GLY A 13 6.58 13.32 -15.92
C GLY A 13 7.75 12.44 -15.45
N ASP A 14 8.31 12.66 -14.25
CA ASP A 14 9.48 11.91 -13.77
C ASP A 14 9.18 10.50 -13.31
N THR A 15 7.95 10.28 -12.87
CA THR A 15 7.41 8.94 -12.66
C THR A 15 7.41 8.15 -13.98
N PHE A 16 7.23 8.83 -15.12
CA PHE A 16 7.21 8.21 -16.46
C PHE A 16 8.56 8.23 -17.19
N LYS A 17 9.47 9.16 -16.86
CA LYS A 17 10.78 9.29 -17.52
C LYS A 17 11.81 8.26 -17.05
N ASN A 18 11.56 7.55 -15.96
CA ASN A 18 12.41 6.46 -15.48
C ASN A 18 12.18 5.10 -16.19
N ILE A 19 11.20 4.99 -17.12
CA ILE A 19 10.76 3.73 -17.74
C ILE A 19 11.67 3.20 -18.87
N SER A 20 13.00 3.36 -18.75
CA SER A 20 13.96 2.95 -19.79
C SER A 20 14.65 1.60 -19.53
N GLY A 21 14.07 0.74 -18.70
CA GLY A 21 14.57 -0.63 -18.46
C GLY A 21 13.53 -1.51 -17.77
N VAL A 22 13.61 -2.82 -17.98
CA VAL A 22 12.71 -3.83 -17.36
C VAL A 22 12.61 -3.64 -15.84
N SER A 23 13.70 -3.19 -15.21
CA SER A 23 13.77 -2.79 -13.80
C SER A 23 12.78 -1.69 -13.42
N SER A 24 12.54 -0.70 -14.28
CA SER A 24 11.61 0.38 -13.99
C SER A 24 10.15 -0.07 -14.02
N THR A 25 9.81 -1.04 -14.86
CA THR A 25 8.45 -1.57 -14.93
C THR A 25 8.12 -2.30 -13.64
N VAL A 26 9.02 -3.17 -13.16
CA VAL A 26 8.82 -3.93 -11.91
C VAL A 26 8.72 -3.00 -10.70
N THR A 27 9.63 -2.02 -10.58
CA THR A 27 9.58 -1.00 -9.51
C THR A 27 8.28 -0.21 -9.51
N LEU A 28 7.78 0.18 -10.69
CA LEU A 28 6.51 0.89 -10.81
C LEU A 28 5.32 0.04 -10.35
N PHE A 29 5.26 -1.22 -10.80
CA PHE A 29 4.21 -2.15 -10.38
C PHE A 29 4.23 -2.41 -8.87
N LEU A 30 5.42 -2.63 -8.29
CA LEU A 30 5.57 -2.83 -6.85
C LEU A 30 5.11 -1.60 -6.06
N ASN A 31 5.55 -0.40 -6.44
CA ASN A 31 5.12 0.84 -5.79
C ASN A 31 3.60 1.02 -5.83
N ILE A 32 2.99 0.86 -7.01
CA ILE A 32 1.53 0.93 -7.15
C ILE A 32 0.84 -0.12 -6.27
N ALA A 33 1.35 -1.35 -6.24
CA ALA A 33 0.80 -2.42 -5.42
C ALA A 33 0.88 -2.11 -3.91
N PHE A 34 2.00 -1.57 -3.42
CA PHE A 34 2.15 -1.17 -2.01
C PHE A 34 1.21 -0.01 -1.65
N VAL A 35 1.07 0.99 -2.53
CA VAL A 35 0.13 2.10 -2.32
C VAL A 35 -1.31 1.61 -2.28
N LEU A 36 -1.71 0.77 -3.24
CA LEU A 36 -3.04 0.17 -3.28
C LEU A 36 -3.30 -0.71 -2.06
N ALA A 37 -2.32 -1.52 -1.65
CA ALA A 37 -2.43 -2.35 -0.47
C ALA A 37 -2.62 -1.51 0.80
N GLY A 38 -1.85 -0.43 0.96
CA GLY A 38 -2.02 0.52 2.06
C GLY A 38 -3.40 1.18 2.07
N LEU A 39 -3.89 1.59 0.90
CA LEU A 39 -5.21 2.19 0.74
C LEU A 39 -6.33 1.21 1.13
N VAL A 40 -6.27 -0.02 0.60
CA VAL A 40 -7.24 -1.08 0.89
C VAL A 40 -7.24 -1.44 2.38
N LEU A 41 -6.05 -1.56 2.98
CA LEU A 41 -5.92 -1.81 4.42
C LEU A 41 -6.55 -0.68 5.24
N LEU A 42 -6.31 0.58 4.87
CA LEU A 42 -6.93 1.72 5.53
C LEU A 42 -8.46 1.62 5.52
N PHE A 43 -9.06 1.30 4.37
CA PHE A 43 -10.51 1.08 4.29
C PHE A 43 -10.99 -0.06 5.18
N PHE A 44 -10.30 -1.21 5.19
CA PHE A 44 -10.66 -2.32 6.06
C PHE A 44 -10.55 -1.98 7.55
N PHE A 45 -9.51 -1.23 7.95
CA PHE A 45 -9.36 -0.76 9.33
C PHE A 45 -10.47 0.21 9.73
N ILE A 46 -10.83 1.17 8.86
CA ILE A 46 -11.92 2.12 9.12
C ILE A 46 -13.26 1.39 9.22
N LEU A 47 -13.60 0.55 8.24
CA LEU A 47 -14.87 -0.17 8.20
C LEU A 47 -14.99 -1.18 9.35
N GLY A 48 -13.92 -1.93 9.62
CA GLY A 48 -13.87 -2.88 10.73
C GLY A 48 -13.91 -2.19 12.09
N GLY A 49 -13.18 -1.08 12.25
CA GLY A 49 -13.13 -0.30 13.48
C GLY A 49 -14.45 0.39 13.81
N ILE A 50 -15.06 1.09 12.85
CA ILE A 50 -16.38 1.71 13.03
C ILE A 50 -17.44 0.63 13.27
N GLY A 51 -17.39 -0.49 12.54
CA GLY A 51 -18.30 -1.62 12.74
C GLY A 51 -18.21 -2.21 14.15
N LEU A 52 -16.99 -2.35 14.68
CA LEU A 52 -16.75 -2.82 16.05
C LEU A 52 -17.29 -1.85 17.11
N ILE A 53 -17.02 -0.55 16.96
CA ILE A 53 -17.50 0.48 17.90
C ILE A 53 -19.03 0.57 17.87
N GLY A 54 -19.62 0.58 16.67
CA GLY A 54 -21.08 0.67 16.51
C GLY A 54 -21.82 -0.57 17.00
N SER A 55 -21.24 -1.77 16.87
CA SER A 55 -21.82 -3.01 17.38
C SER A 55 -21.59 -3.25 18.86
N ALA A 56 -20.69 -2.51 19.52
CA ALA A 56 -20.57 -2.53 20.98
C ALA A 56 -21.72 -1.78 21.68
N GLY A 57 -22.38 -0.84 21.00
CA GLY A 57 -23.48 -0.05 21.55
C GLY A 57 -24.89 -0.58 21.24
N GLN A 58 -25.02 -1.52 20.31
CA GLN A 58 -26.26 -2.24 20.01
C GLN A 58 -26.02 -3.69 20.44
N ASP A 59 -26.83 -4.28 21.31
CA ASP A 59 -26.74 -5.69 21.77
C ASP A 59 -26.98 -6.71 20.63
N ASN A 60 -26.18 -6.61 19.56
CA ASN A 60 -26.33 -7.35 18.33
C ASN A 60 -25.04 -8.16 18.10
N PRO A 61 -24.88 -9.29 18.82
CA PRO A 61 -23.62 -10.03 18.92
C PRO A 61 -23.10 -10.49 17.55
N GLN A 62 -24.00 -10.75 16.60
CA GLN A 62 -23.64 -11.18 15.25
C GLN A 62 -22.84 -10.11 14.48
N LYS A 63 -23.20 -8.83 14.61
CA LYS A 63 -22.46 -7.73 13.96
C LYS A 63 -21.11 -7.48 14.62
N ALA A 64 -21.02 -7.66 15.93
CA ALA A 64 -19.77 -7.54 16.67
C ALA A 64 -18.77 -8.63 16.23
N GLU A 65 -19.23 -9.87 16.09
CA GLU A 65 -18.40 -10.98 15.65
C GLU A 65 -17.92 -10.81 14.19
N GLN A 66 -18.80 -10.33 13.30
CA GLN A 66 -18.43 -9.99 11.92
C GLN A 66 -17.37 -8.90 11.87
N SER A 67 -17.51 -7.84 12.67
CA SER A 67 -16.59 -6.71 12.68
C SER A 67 -15.21 -7.11 13.26
N LYS A 68 -15.20 -7.98 14.28
CA LYS A 68 -13.96 -8.61 14.77
C LYS A 68 -13.26 -9.39 13.65
N LYS A 69 -14.00 -10.21 12.92
CA LYS A 69 -13.44 -10.99 11.80
C LYS A 69 -12.85 -10.09 10.72
N THR A 70 -13.55 -9.01 10.36
CA THR A 70 -13.06 -8.00 9.41
C THR A 70 -11.76 -7.37 9.90
N LEU A 71 -11.71 -6.92 11.16
CA LEU A 71 -10.49 -6.32 11.73
C LEU A 71 -9.33 -7.32 11.77
N THR A 72 -9.58 -8.57 12.16
CA THR A 72 -8.56 -9.63 12.14
C THR A 72 -8.02 -9.86 10.73
N SER A 73 -8.89 -9.89 9.71
CA SER A 73 -8.45 -10.02 8.32
C SER A 73 -7.64 -8.81 7.84
N ALA A 74 -7.98 -7.59 8.28
CA ALA A 74 -7.21 -6.39 8.01
C ALA A 74 -5.81 -6.47 8.62
N VAL A 75 -5.70 -6.91 9.88
CA VAL A 75 -4.41 -7.10 10.57
C VAL A 75 -3.57 -8.16 9.87
N ILE A 76 -4.16 -9.30 9.48
CA ILE A 76 -3.45 -10.34 8.73
C ILE A 76 -2.93 -9.78 7.40
N GLY A 77 -3.78 -9.06 6.65
CA GLY A 77 -3.38 -8.43 5.40
C GLY A 77 -2.23 -7.43 5.60
N PHE A 78 -2.27 -6.64 6.67
CA PHE A 78 -1.20 -5.71 7.03
C PHE A 78 0.11 -6.44 7.29
N VAL A 79 0.08 -7.52 8.08
CA VAL A 79 1.27 -8.35 8.34
C VAL A 79 1.84 -8.95 7.06
N VAL A 80 0.98 -9.39 6.13
CA VAL A 80 1.41 -9.94 4.84
C VAL A 80 2.11 -8.88 3.98
N VAL A 81 1.54 -7.68 3.87
CA VAL A 81 2.15 -6.56 3.11
C VAL A 81 3.48 -6.16 3.74
N PHE A 82 3.52 -6.10 5.07
CA PHE A 82 4.73 -5.79 5.82
C PHE A 82 5.82 -6.86 5.60
N ALA A 83 5.45 -8.15 5.67
CA ALA A 83 6.34 -9.26 5.37
C ALA A 83 6.88 -9.21 3.93
N SER A 84 6.01 -8.89 2.97
CA SER A 84 6.33 -8.75 1.55
C SER A 84 7.42 -7.71 1.29
N TYR A 85 7.41 -6.58 2.02
CA TYR A 85 8.43 -5.54 1.88
C TYR A 85 9.86 -6.08 2.04
N TRP A 86 10.12 -6.89 3.07
CA TRP A 86 11.44 -7.47 3.26
C TRP A 86 11.80 -8.52 2.21
N ILE A 87 10.83 -9.31 1.75
CA ILE A 87 11.05 -10.30 0.69
C ILE A 87 11.49 -9.59 -0.60
N VAL A 88 10.75 -8.55 -1.00
CA VAL A 88 11.07 -7.78 -2.20
C VAL A 88 12.42 -7.08 -2.06
N LYS A 89 12.73 -6.51 -0.88
CA LYS A 89 14.04 -5.89 -0.61
C LYS A 89 15.19 -6.89 -0.73
N LEU A 90 15.02 -8.10 -0.21
CA LEU A 90 16.02 -9.17 -0.30
C LEU A 90 16.25 -9.58 -1.76
N ILE A 91 15.16 -9.74 -2.53
CA ILE A 91 15.23 -10.05 -3.96
C ILE A 91 15.95 -8.93 -4.73
N GLY A 92 15.63 -7.67 -4.45
CA GLY A 92 16.31 -6.51 -5.04
C GLY A 92 17.82 -6.54 -4.79
N GLN A 93 18.24 -6.86 -3.56
CA GLN A 93 19.65 -6.99 -3.20
C GLN A 93 20.35 -8.11 -3.99
N LEU A 94 19.69 -9.26 -4.21
CA LEU A 94 20.26 -10.37 -4.99
C LEU A 94 20.42 -10.05 -6.48
N ILE A 95 19.51 -9.23 -7.04
CA ILE A 95 19.55 -8.81 -8.46
C ILE A 95 20.49 -7.61 -8.66
N GLY A 96 21.10 -7.08 -7.59
CA GLY A 96 21.98 -5.91 -7.65
C GLY A 96 21.24 -4.58 -7.74
N MET A 97 19.93 -4.57 -7.46
CA MET A 97 19.07 -3.39 -7.42
C MET A 97 18.58 -3.19 -5.97
N PRO A 98 19.41 -2.60 -5.09
CA PRO A 98 19.08 -2.46 -3.67
C PRO A 98 17.90 -1.52 -3.38
N ASN A 99 17.47 -0.69 -4.34
CA ASN A 99 16.42 0.32 -4.18
C ASN A 99 15.30 0.15 -5.23
N ILE A 100 14.69 -1.04 -5.31
CA ILE A 100 13.54 -1.30 -6.20
C ILE A 100 12.18 -0.92 -5.59
N ILE A 101 12.17 -0.58 -4.31
CA ILE A 101 11.03 -0.08 -3.52
C ILE A 101 11.54 0.99 -2.57
#